data_AF-A0A956FBB8-F1
#
_entry.id   AF-A0A956FBB8-F1
#
_cell.length_a   1.000
_cell.length_b   1.000
_cell.length_c   1.000
_cell.angle_alpha   90.00
_cell.angle_beta   90.00
_cell.angle_gamma   90.00
#
_symmetry.space_group_name_H-M   'P 1'
#
loop_
_entity.id
_entity.type
_entity.pdbx_description
1 polymer ?
#
loop_
_entity_poly.entity_id
_entity_poly.type
_entity_poly.pdbx_seq_one_letter_code
_entity_poly.pdbx_strand_id
1 'polypeptide(L)'
;MLELAAALKHDLGKYVAWQSANFDDQAWEGPLPPALAEALRADLLRTRSRAEGDQAAWEVWEAHVHDLPRPLPEPELRTVDGAVAVLHEHEQALRHGPAEALAAARPAIRAAQQTIRGALRDLHRRLLREG
;
A
#
# COMPACT_ATOMS: atom_id res chain seq x y z
N MET A 1 -14.35 13.54 -6.29
CA MET A 1 -13.00 13.04 -6.65
C MET A 1 -11.89 13.59 -5.77
N LEU A 2 -11.76 14.92 -5.59
CA LEU A 2 -10.71 15.49 -4.72
C LEU A 2 -10.75 14.94 -3.28
N GLU A 3 -11.94 14.88 -2.68
CA GLU A 3 -12.13 14.33 -1.33
C GLU A 3 -11.72 12.85 -1.23
N LEU A 4 -12.10 12.02 -2.21
CA LEU A 4 -11.68 10.63 -2.30
C LEU A 4 -10.15 10.53 -2.38
N ALA A 5 -9.49 11.33 -3.21
CA ALA A 5 -8.04 11.33 -3.33
C ALA A 5 -7.35 11.76 -2.02
N ALA A 6 -7.91 12.73 -1.30
CA ALA A 6 -7.41 13.14 0.02
C ALA A 6 -7.57 12.03 1.05
N ALA A 7 -8.72 11.36 1.07
CA ALA A 7 -9.01 10.25 1.97
C ALA A 7 -8.09 9.05 1.70
N LEU A 8 -7.93 8.63 0.43
CA LEU A 8 -7.01 7.56 0.04
C LEU A 8 -5.55 7.89 0.38
N LYS A 9 -5.12 9.13 0.19
CA LYS A 9 -3.77 9.57 0.57
C LYS A 9 -3.56 9.45 2.09
N HIS A 10 -4.57 9.78 2.90
CA HIS A 10 -4.49 9.67 4.34
C HIS A 10 -4.56 8.21 4.83
N ASP A 11 -5.55 7.45 4.37
CA ASP A 11 -5.86 6.13 4.91
C ASP A 11 -4.98 5.03 4.34
N LEU A 12 -4.58 5.14 3.07
CA LEU A 12 -3.75 4.15 2.40
C LEU A 12 -2.34 4.69 2.17
N GLY A 13 -2.19 5.82 1.47
CA GLY A 13 -0.89 6.33 1.05
C GLY A 13 0.08 6.59 2.22
N LYS A 14 -0.40 7.12 3.33
CA LYS A 14 0.44 7.36 4.52
C LYS A 14 0.85 6.05 5.20
N TYR A 15 -0.07 5.10 5.32
CA TYR A 15 0.10 3.94 6.21
C TYR A 15 0.62 2.69 5.52
N VAL A 16 0.51 2.59 4.18
CA VAL A 16 1.02 1.44 3.41
C VAL A 16 2.54 1.26 3.53
N ALA A 17 3.27 2.28 3.99
CA ALA A 17 4.71 2.21 4.27
C ALA A 17 5.09 3.16 5.43
N TRP A 18 4.37 3.10 6.55
CA TRP A 18 4.59 3.98 7.70
C TRP A 18 5.86 3.62 8.47
N GLN A 19 6.03 2.34 8.81
CA GLN A 19 7.18 1.84 9.56
C GLN A 19 8.32 1.43 8.63
N SER A 20 8.02 0.68 7.57
CA SER A 20 8.99 0.10 6.65
C SER A 20 9.80 1.15 5.87
N ALA A 21 9.25 2.35 5.65
CA ALA A 21 9.95 3.43 4.98
C ALA A 21 11.10 4.05 5.81
N ASN A 22 11.22 3.72 7.10
CA ASN A 22 12.30 4.22 7.96
C ASN A 22 13.59 3.37 7.90
N PHE A 23 13.56 2.26 7.17
CA PHE A 23 14.73 1.40 6.96
C PHE A 23 15.54 1.90 5.76
N ASP A 24 16.86 1.82 5.88
CA ASP A 24 17.81 2.17 4.81
C ASP A 24 17.78 1.16 3.64
N ASP A 25 18.40 1.52 2.52
CA ASP A 25 18.47 0.66 1.33
C ASP A 25 19.15 -0.68 1.60
N GLN A 26 20.10 -0.73 2.55
CA GLN A 26 20.81 -1.96 2.90
C GLN A 26 19.84 -3.02 3.46
N ALA A 27 18.87 -2.62 4.29
CA ALA A 27 17.82 -3.50 4.80
C ALA A 27 16.91 -4.06 3.69
N TRP A 28 16.84 -3.40 2.54
CA TRP A 28 16.04 -3.79 1.37
C TRP A 28 16.80 -4.67 0.36
N GLU A 29 18.13 -4.72 0.42
CA GLU A 29 18.96 -5.47 -0.53
C GLU A 29 19.60 -6.73 0.08
N GLY A 30 19.90 -6.73 1.38
CA GLY A 30 20.50 -7.86 2.10
C GLY A 30 19.50 -8.91 2.61
N PRO A 31 19.94 -9.84 3.48
CA PRO A 31 19.05 -10.76 4.19
C PRO A 31 17.92 -9.98 4.89
N LEU A 32 16.68 -10.47 4.82
CA LEU A 32 15.52 -9.76 5.39
C LEU A 32 15.68 -9.62 6.91
N PRO A 33 15.85 -8.39 7.45
CA PRO A 33 15.92 -8.21 8.88
C PRO A 33 14.57 -8.54 9.52
N PRO A 34 14.52 -9.22 10.68
CA PRO A 34 13.26 -9.50 11.37
C PRO A 34 12.43 -8.24 11.65
N ALA A 35 13.09 -7.13 11.99
CA ALA A 35 12.42 -5.85 12.23
C ALA A 35 11.75 -5.28 10.96
N LEU A 36 12.36 -5.45 9.78
CA LEU A 36 11.73 -5.04 8.52
C LEU A 36 10.55 -5.95 8.17
N ALA A 37 10.66 -7.25 8.42
CA ALA A 37 9.56 -8.19 8.23
C ALA A 37 8.33 -7.80 9.08
N GLU A 38 8.54 -7.48 10.35
CA GLU A 38 7.48 -7.00 11.25
C GLU A 38 6.90 -5.65 10.80
N ALA A 39 7.75 -4.72 10.35
CA ALA A 39 7.31 -3.44 9.82
C ALA A 39 6.44 -3.60 8.56
N LEU A 40 6.83 -4.49 7.64
CA LEU A 40 6.04 -4.82 6.45
C LEU A 40 4.68 -5.42 6.83
N ARG A 41 4.65 -6.37 7.77
CA ARG A 41 3.39 -6.94 8.27
C ARG A 41 2.49 -5.90 8.91
N ALA A 42 3.06 -5.01 9.73
CA ALA A 42 2.32 -3.94 10.37
C ALA A 42 1.72 -2.98 9.33
N ASP A 43 2.54 -2.50 8.40
CA ASP A 43 2.10 -1.54 7.38
C ASP A 43 1.05 -2.12 6.43
N LEU A 44 1.13 -3.41 6.09
CA LEU A 44 0.31 -4.01 5.03
C LEU A 44 -0.89 -4.82 5.53
N LEU A 45 -0.78 -5.49 6.68
CA LEU A 45 -1.89 -6.26 7.28
C LEU A 45 -2.68 -5.44 8.29
N ARG A 46 -2.13 -4.32 8.76
CA ARG A 46 -2.75 -3.39 9.70
C ARG A 46 -2.62 -1.94 9.24
N THR A 47 -2.83 -1.72 7.94
CA THR A 47 -2.76 -0.39 7.30
C THR A 47 -3.70 0.60 7.98
N ARG A 48 -4.91 0.17 8.38
CA ARG A 48 -5.86 1.01 9.13
C ARG A 48 -6.45 0.24 10.30
N SER A 49 -6.20 0.69 11.52
CA SER A 49 -6.81 0.14 12.74
C SER A 49 -8.15 0.81 13.05
N ARG A 50 -9.20 0.02 13.28
CA ARG A 50 -10.52 0.46 13.73
C ARG A 50 -10.97 -0.32 14.97
N ALA A 51 -12.06 0.12 15.60
CA ALA A 51 -12.66 -0.57 16.73
C ALA A 51 -13.13 -1.99 16.38
N GLU A 52 -13.56 -2.22 15.13
CA GLU A 52 -13.97 -3.55 14.65
C GLU A 52 -12.79 -4.46 14.28
N GLY A 53 -11.58 -3.93 14.20
CA GLY A 53 -10.38 -4.67 13.81
C GLY A 53 -9.44 -3.89 12.91
N ASP A 54 -8.30 -4.50 12.61
CA ASP A 54 -7.32 -3.99 11.67
C ASP A 54 -7.70 -4.34 10.23
N GLN A 55 -7.45 -3.41 9.32
CA GLN A 55 -7.64 -3.59 7.88
C GLN A 55 -6.30 -3.59 7.15
N ALA A 56 -6.14 -4.55 6.26
CA ALA A 56 -5.03 -4.64 5.32
C ALA A 56 -5.14 -3.60 4.20
N ALA A 57 -4.03 -3.36 3.49
CA ALA A 57 -3.94 -2.34 2.45
C ALA A 57 -4.99 -2.53 1.34
N TRP A 58 -5.24 -3.78 0.91
CA TRP A 58 -6.24 -4.11 -0.11
C TRP A 58 -7.68 -3.95 0.39
N GLU A 59 -7.94 -4.17 1.67
CA GLU A 59 -9.27 -3.94 2.26
C GLU A 59 -9.57 -2.45 2.40
N VAL A 60 -8.56 -1.65 2.78
CA VAL A 60 -8.66 -0.19 2.79
C VAL A 60 -8.93 0.33 1.39
N TRP A 61 -8.20 -0.16 0.39
CA TRP A 61 -8.43 0.20 -1.01
C TRP A 61 -9.86 -0.11 -1.45
N GLU A 62 -10.29 -1.37 -1.31
CA GLU A 62 -11.62 -1.81 -1.75
C GLU A 62 -12.74 -0.98 -1.11
N ALA A 63 -12.63 -0.68 0.18
CA ALA A 63 -13.62 0.15 0.88
C ALA A 63 -13.80 1.54 0.24
N HIS A 64 -12.75 2.12 -0.34
CA HIS A 64 -12.78 3.43 -0.99
C HIS A 64 -13.24 3.37 -2.45
N VAL A 65 -13.09 2.23 -3.13
CA VAL A 65 -13.35 2.13 -4.58
C VAL A 65 -14.52 1.23 -4.97
N HIS A 66 -15.15 0.53 -4.03
CA HIS A 66 -16.23 -0.43 -4.31
C HIS A 66 -17.41 0.17 -5.10
N ASP A 67 -17.75 1.44 -4.84
CA ASP A 67 -18.85 2.15 -5.51
C ASP A 67 -18.43 2.85 -6.81
N LEU A 68 -17.16 2.78 -7.21
CA LEU A 68 -16.68 3.44 -8.42
C LEU A 68 -16.95 2.60 -9.66
N PRO A 69 -17.29 3.23 -10.80
CA PRO A 69 -17.45 2.50 -12.05
C PRO A 69 -16.12 1.86 -12.47
N ARG A 70 -16.22 0.73 -13.18
CA ARG A 70 -15.10 0.06 -13.83
C ARG A 70 -15.15 0.30 -15.35
N PRO A 71 -14.04 0.64 -16.02
CA PRO A 71 -12.71 0.89 -15.44
C PRO A 71 -12.69 2.14 -14.53
N LEU A 72 -11.81 2.15 -13.52
CA LEU A 72 -11.69 3.29 -12.61
C LEU A 72 -11.40 4.56 -13.41
N PRO A 73 -12.03 5.70 -13.08
CA PRO A 73 -12.04 6.89 -13.94
C PRO A 73 -10.63 7.49 -14.11
N GLU A 74 -9.89 7.60 -13.02
CA GLU A 74 -8.58 8.26 -13.01
C GLU A 74 -7.45 7.27 -13.37
N PRO A 75 -6.49 7.66 -14.22
CA PRO A 75 -5.33 6.83 -14.52
C PRO A 75 -4.51 6.49 -13.28
N GLU A 76 -4.35 7.44 -12.34
CA GLU A 76 -3.64 7.19 -11.09
C GLU A 76 -4.36 6.17 -10.21
N LEU A 77 -5.69 6.15 -10.21
CA LEU A 77 -6.45 5.13 -9.47
C LEU A 77 -6.26 3.73 -10.07
N ARG A 78 -6.17 3.60 -11.40
CA ARG A 78 -5.82 2.32 -12.05
C ARG A 78 -4.40 1.87 -11.71
N THR A 79 -3.45 2.81 -11.62
CA THR A 79 -2.08 2.53 -11.16
C THR A 79 -2.05 2.05 -9.71
N VAL A 80 -2.85 2.67 -8.83
CA VAL A 80 -2.99 2.23 -7.43
C VAL A 80 -3.63 0.84 -7.36
N ASP A 81 -4.69 0.58 -8.13
CA ASP A 81 -5.38 -0.71 -8.20
C ASP A 81 -4.41 -1.85 -8.52
N GLY A 82 -3.57 -1.68 -9.56
CA GLY A 82 -2.55 -2.66 -9.93
C GLY A 82 -1.49 -2.86 -8.85
N ALA A 83 -1.03 -1.78 -8.21
CA ALA A 83 -0.05 -1.89 -7.13
C ALA A 83 -0.63 -2.56 -5.86
N VAL A 84 -1.90 -2.30 -5.54
CA VAL A 84 -2.61 -2.99 -4.45
C VAL A 84 -2.79 -4.47 -4.75
N ALA A 85 -3.10 -4.84 -6.01
CA ALA A 85 -3.17 -6.24 -6.42
C ALA A 85 -1.85 -6.99 -6.15
N VAL A 86 -0.71 -6.38 -6.48
CA VAL A 86 0.62 -6.96 -6.16
C VAL A 86 0.82 -7.16 -4.65
N LEU A 87 0.36 -6.23 -3.81
CA LEU A 87 0.43 -6.41 -2.35
C LEU A 87 -0.45 -7.58 -1.89
N HIS A 88 -1.65 -7.71 -2.45
CA HIS A 88 -2.60 -8.78 -2.11
C HIS A 88 -2.11 -10.16 -2.57
N GLU A 89 -1.48 -10.26 -3.74
CA GLU A 89 -0.82 -11.48 -4.24
C GLU A 89 0.22 -12.03 -3.25
N HIS A 90 0.82 -11.17 -2.43
CA HIS A 90 1.81 -11.53 -1.41
C HIS A 90 1.23 -11.71 0.00
N GLU A 91 -0.09 -11.70 0.17
CA GLU A 91 -0.75 -11.87 1.47
C GLU A 91 -0.28 -13.13 2.21
N GLN A 92 -0.20 -14.27 1.52
CA GLN A 92 0.22 -15.52 2.14
C GLN A 92 1.65 -15.43 2.70
N ALA A 93 2.57 -14.80 1.96
CA ALA A 93 3.95 -14.58 2.41
C ALA A 93 4.01 -13.67 3.64
N LEU A 94 3.15 -12.65 3.68
CA LEU A 94 3.06 -11.72 4.81
C LEU A 94 2.50 -12.38 6.07
N ARG A 95 1.41 -13.16 5.96
CA ARG A 95 0.72 -13.77 7.11
C ARG A 95 1.41 -15.02 7.65
N HIS A 96 1.83 -15.90 6.75
CA HIS A 96 2.22 -17.27 7.09
C HIS A 96 3.51 -17.73 6.42
N GLY A 97 4.10 -16.89 5.56
CA GLY A 97 5.32 -17.24 4.85
C GLY A 97 6.53 -17.37 5.77
N PRO A 98 7.44 -18.30 5.47
CA PRO A 98 8.76 -18.28 6.08
C PRO A 98 9.52 -17.01 5.67
N ALA A 99 10.58 -16.65 6.40
CA ALA A 99 11.31 -15.40 6.19
C ALA A 99 11.84 -15.27 4.74
N GLU A 100 12.21 -16.40 4.13
CA GLU A 100 12.70 -16.49 2.75
C GLU A 100 11.63 -16.13 1.73
N ALA A 101 10.38 -16.51 1.96
CA ALA A 101 9.27 -16.18 1.06
C ALA A 101 8.98 -14.67 1.09
N LEU A 102 8.98 -14.07 2.29
CA LEU A 102 8.82 -12.61 2.42
C LEU A 102 10.04 -11.86 1.88
N ALA A 103 11.25 -12.41 2.04
CA ALA A 103 12.47 -11.84 1.46
C ALA A 103 12.41 -11.83 -0.07
N ALA A 104 11.91 -12.91 -0.69
CA ALA A 104 11.72 -12.99 -2.14
C ALA A 104 10.64 -12.00 -2.65
N ALA A 105 9.57 -11.78 -1.89
CA ALA A 105 8.50 -10.83 -2.24
C ALA A 105 8.87 -9.36 -1.99
N ARG A 106 9.85 -9.09 -1.11
CA ARG A 106 10.23 -7.75 -0.64
C ARG A 106 10.43 -6.72 -1.77
N PRO A 107 11.12 -7.01 -2.90
CA PRO A 107 11.30 -6.02 -3.96
C PRO A 107 9.98 -5.58 -4.61
N ALA A 108 9.08 -6.54 -4.87
CA ALA A 108 7.77 -6.26 -5.45
C ALA A 108 6.90 -5.44 -4.49
N ILE A 109 6.90 -5.80 -3.20
CA ILE A 109 6.23 -5.06 -2.14
C ILE A 109 6.73 -3.62 -2.06
N ARG A 110 8.06 -3.42 -2.05
CA ARG A 110 8.68 -2.09 -1.99
C ARG A 110 8.23 -1.21 -3.17
N ALA A 111 8.28 -1.78 -4.38
CA ALA A 111 7.88 -1.08 -5.59
C ALA A 111 6.38 -0.71 -5.58
N ALA A 112 5.52 -1.60 -5.11
CA ALA A 112 4.09 -1.34 -4.96
C ALA A 112 3.81 -0.23 -3.95
N GLN A 113 4.44 -0.25 -2.77
CA GLN A 113 4.33 0.81 -1.76
C GLN A 113 4.71 2.19 -2.34
N GLN A 114 5.83 2.27 -3.08
CA GLN A 114 6.27 3.50 -3.72
C GLN A 114 5.29 3.97 -4.80
N THR A 115 4.76 3.04 -5.60
CA THR A 115 3.79 3.32 -6.66
C THR A 115 2.49 3.89 -6.09
N ILE A 116 1.94 3.27 -5.05
CA ILE A 116 0.71 3.74 -4.37
C ILE A 116 0.91 5.17 -3.86
N ARG A 117 2.01 5.41 -3.14
CA ARG A 117 2.32 6.73 -2.56
C ARG A 117 2.50 7.81 -3.62
N GLY A 118 3.20 7.48 -4.71
CA GLY A 118 3.43 8.37 -5.84
C GLY A 118 2.12 8.73 -6.54
N ALA A 119 1.37 7.71 -6.96
CA ALA A 119 0.13 7.89 -7.71
C ALA A 119 -0.93 8.68 -6.93
N LEU A 120 -1.14 8.39 -5.63
CA LEU A 120 -2.10 9.14 -4.80
C LEU A 120 -1.68 10.60 -4.59
N ARG A 121 -0.37 10.85 -4.43
CA ARG A 121 0.15 12.22 -4.32
C ARG A 121 -0.08 13.00 -5.61
N ASP A 122 0.17 12.37 -6.75
CA ASP A 122 0.11 13.02 -8.05
C ASP A 122 -1.36 13.27 -8.46
N LEU A 123 -2.26 12.31 -8.19
CA LEU A 123 -3.71 12.48 -8.33
C LEU A 123 -4.23 13.68 -7.51
N HIS A 124 -3.91 13.71 -6.22
CA HIS A 124 -4.36 14.78 -5.34
C HIS A 124 -3.85 16.16 -5.79
N ARG A 125 -2.58 16.24 -6.23
CA ARG A 125 -2.01 17.48 -6.76
C ARG A 125 -2.65 17.91 -8.07
N ARG A 126 -2.98 16.96 -8.95
CA ARG A 126 -3.65 17.25 -10.22
C ARG A 126 -5.06 17.80 -9.97
N LEU A 127 -5.86 17.11 -9.17
CA LEU A 127 -7.23 17.53 -8.82
C LEU A 127 -7.28 18.90 -8.12
N LEU A 128 -6.29 19.24 -7.29
CA LEU A 128 -6.17 20.58 -6.69
C LEU A 128 -5.90 21.72 -7.68
N ARG A 129 -5.36 21.42 -8.87
CA ARG A 129 -5.10 22.43 -9.92
C ARG A 129 -6.28 22.58 -10.89
N GLU A 130 -7.15 21.58 -10.93
CA GLU A 130 -8.32 21.52 -11.81
C GLU A 130 -9.58 22.11 -11.14
N GLY A 131 -9.59 22.21 -9.80
CA GLY A 131 -10.65 22.84 -9.02
C GLY A 131 -10.35 24.30 -8.68
#